data_AF-A0A132HHH2-F1
#
_entry.id   AF-A0A132HHH2-F1
#
_cell.length_a   1.000
_cell.length_b   1.000
_cell.length_c   1.000
_cell.angle_alpha   90.00
_cell.angle_beta   90.00
_cell.angle_gamma   90.00
#
_symmetry.space_group_name_H-M   'P 1'
#
loop_
_entity.id
_entity.type
_entity.pdbx_description
1 polymer ?
#
loop_
_entity_poly.entity_id
_entity_poly.type
_entity_poly.pdbx_seq_one_letter_code
_entity_poly.pdbx_strand_id
1 'polypeptide(L)'
;MHHIIGIMLSLPIIEMIKKKSGLDFNNAKDFEVLSESFPASDRLGVNTLKRLMGYAKSPIAPRKATLDALAHYLGSSSWETLTGMQPVESDWMEKAFFADEIREGTTVEASWLPNRHIALLCIGENKFRVTESLNGKLLVNDEVTIFSFRLEYPLQVYQVIRNGEIVRDAAGNELGYVAGRQNGLTELFIKEAA
;
A
#
# COMPACT_ATOMS: atom_id res chain seq x y z
N MET A 1 7.42 0.35 23.57
CA MET A 1 8.54 0.48 22.61
C MET A 1 9.06 -0.91 22.30
N HIS A 2 8.62 -1.53 21.20
CA HIS A 2 9.33 -2.62 20.52
C HIS A 2 8.92 -2.57 19.05
N HIS A 3 9.86 -2.16 18.22
CA HIS A 3 9.79 -2.24 16.77
C HIS A 3 9.77 -3.72 16.37
N ILE A 4 8.85 -4.13 15.50
CA ILE A 4 9.03 -5.35 14.71
C ILE A 4 9.16 -4.92 13.25
N ILE A 5 10.41 -4.97 12.80
CA ILE A 5 10.88 -4.79 11.44
C ILE A 5 10.92 -6.21 10.83
N GLY A 6 10.31 -6.39 9.66
CA GLY A 6 10.45 -7.58 8.82
C GLY A 6 9.16 -8.37 8.66
N ILE A 7 8.64 -8.44 7.43
CA ILE A 7 7.48 -9.26 7.06
C ILE A 7 7.75 -10.73 7.43
N MET A 8 7.09 -11.21 8.47
CA MET A 8 6.98 -12.63 8.82
C MET A 8 5.86 -13.25 7.98
N LEU A 9 5.96 -14.54 7.64
CA LEU A 9 4.88 -15.25 6.94
C LEU A 9 3.57 -15.12 7.73
N SER A 10 2.46 -14.93 7.03
CA SER A 10 1.14 -14.90 7.66
C SER A 10 0.75 -16.30 8.14
N LEU A 11 -0.10 -16.37 9.17
CA LEU A 11 -0.58 -17.64 9.72
C LEU A 11 -1.18 -18.59 8.66
N PRO A 12 -1.99 -18.12 7.68
CA PRO A 12 -2.48 -19.00 6.63
C PRO A 12 -1.37 -19.67 5.82
N ILE A 13 -0.31 -18.94 5.47
CA ILE A 13 0.82 -19.50 4.72
C ILE A 13 1.60 -20.51 5.57
N ILE A 14 1.80 -20.22 6.85
CA ILE A 14 2.44 -21.16 7.79
C ILE A 14 1.66 -22.47 7.85
N GLU A 15 0.33 -22.41 7.95
CA GLU A 15 -0.51 -23.61 7.96
C GLU A 15 -0.49 -24.39 6.64
N MET A 16 -0.40 -23.70 5.50
CA MET A 16 -0.19 -24.36 4.21
C MET A 16 1.15 -25.11 4.15
N ILE A 17 2.22 -24.50 4.68
CA ILE A 17 3.55 -25.14 4.76
C ILE A 17 3.49 -26.37 5.66
N LYS A 18 2.89 -26.28 6.84
CA LYS A 18 2.70 -27.43 7.74
C LYS A 18 1.93 -28.56 7.06
N LYS A 19 0.79 -28.23 6.45
CA LYS A 19 -0.06 -29.20 5.75
C LYS A 19 0.67 -29.92 4.61
N LYS A 20 1.50 -29.20 3.85
CA LYS A 20 2.26 -29.78 2.74
C LYS A 20 3.48 -30.59 3.20
N SER A 21 4.21 -30.09 4.19
CA SER A 21 5.43 -30.72 4.68
C SER A 21 5.17 -31.87 5.67
N GLY A 22 4.01 -31.87 6.34
CA GLY A 22 3.72 -32.75 7.46
C GLY A 22 4.51 -32.41 8.74
N LEU A 23 5.10 -31.21 8.80
CA LEU A 23 5.94 -30.76 9.92
C LEU A 23 5.20 -29.76 10.80
N ASP A 24 5.48 -29.79 12.10
CA ASP A 24 4.92 -28.85 13.07
C ASP A 24 5.89 -27.72 13.45
N PHE A 25 7.17 -27.82 13.06
CA PHE A 25 8.25 -26.87 13.37
C PHE A 25 8.55 -26.71 14.87
N ASN A 26 8.27 -27.75 15.65
CA ASN A 26 8.54 -27.79 17.09
C ASN A 26 10.00 -28.12 17.40
N ASN A 27 10.77 -28.59 16.42
CA ASN A 27 12.19 -28.90 16.58
C ASN A 27 13.04 -28.27 15.46
N ALA A 28 14.35 -28.11 15.72
CA ALA A 28 15.25 -27.48 14.77
C ALA A 28 15.47 -28.29 13.47
N LYS A 29 15.30 -29.61 13.54
CA LYS A 29 15.49 -30.56 12.43
C LYS A 29 14.37 -30.46 11.41
N ASP A 30 13.18 -30.04 11.80
CA ASP A 30 12.06 -29.78 10.89
C ASP A 30 12.45 -28.77 9.80
N PHE A 31 13.30 -27.78 10.11
CA PHE A 31 13.77 -26.82 9.11
C PHE A 31 14.78 -27.42 8.13
N GLU A 32 15.55 -28.43 8.54
CA GLU A 32 16.45 -29.18 7.64
C GLU A 32 15.62 -30.03 6.68
N VAL A 33 14.64 -30.76 7.20
CA VAL A 33 13.70 -31.57 6.40
C VAL A 33 12.92 -30.67 5.42
N LEU A 34 12.43 -29.52 5.89
CA LEU A 34 11.76 -28.56 5.02
C LEU A 34 12.69 -28.07 3.93
N SER A 35 13.92 -27.64 4.24
CA SER A 35 14.92 -27.21 3.26
C SER A 35 15.19 -28.28 2.20
N GLU A 36 15.27 -29.55 2.59
CA GLU A 36 15.52 -30.66 1.68
C GLU A 36 14.33 -30.96 0.75
N SER A 37 13.11 -30.65 1.19
CA SER A 37 11.89 -30.84 0.41
C SER A 37 11.73 -29.88 -0.78
N PHE A 38 12.56 -28.83 -0.86
CA PHE A 38 12.61 -27.95 -2.02
C PHE A 38 13.43 -28.58 -3.16
N PRO A 39 13.04 -28.36 -4.43
CA PRO A 39 13.90 -28.63 -5.58
C PRO A 39 15.27 -27.97 -5.43
N ALA A 40 16.32 -28.60 -5.96
CA ALA A 40 17.69 -28.09 -5.83
C ALA A 40 17.88 -26.67 -6.41
N SER A 41 17.13 -26.31 -7.46
CA SER A 41 17.17 -24.98 -8.08
C SER A 41 16.63 -23.87 -7.17
N ASP A 42 15.71 -24.21 -6.28
CA ASP A 42 14.90 -23.27 -5.49
C ASP A 42 15.13 -23.46 -3.99
N ARG A 43 16.17 -24.23 -3.62
CA ARG A 43 16.41 -24.64 -2.25
C ARG A 43 16.69 -23.44 -1.35
N LEU A 44 15.86 -23.30 -0.32
CA LEU A 44 16.02 -22.28 0.70
C LEU A 44 16.83 -22.82 1.89
N GLY A 45 17.89 -22.12 2.26
CA GLY A 45 18.69 -22.49 3.44
C GLY A 45 17.89 -22.41 4.74
N VAL A 46 18.23 -23.27 5.69
CA VAL A 46 17.59 -23.39 7.03
C VAL A 46 17.43 -22.04 7.74
N ASN A 47 18.44 -21.18 7.72
CA ASN A 47 18.37 -19.86 8.37
C ASN A 47 17.41 -18.90 7.67
N THR A 48 17.24 -19.02 6.35
CA THR A 48 16.25 -18.25 5.59
C THR A 48 14.84 -18.69 5.98
N LEU A 49 14.59 -20.00 6.05
CA LEU A 49 13.30 -20.57 6.48
C LEU A 49 12.97 -20.18 7.93
N LYS A 50 13.93 -20.26 8.85
CA LYS A 50 13.75 -19.80 10.24
C LYS A 50 13.36 -18.33 10.32
N ARG A 51 13.99 -17.48 9.50
CA ARG A 51 13.64 -16.04 9.45
C ARG A 51 12.23 -15.82 8.89
N LEU A 52 11.87 -16.49 7.81
CA LEU A 52 10.54 -16.41 7.18
C LEU A 52 9.42 -16.83 8.16
N MET A 53 9.65 -17.94 8.87
CA MET A 53 8.72 -18.51 9.86
C MET A 53 8.73 -17.76 11.20
N GLY A 54 9.59 -16.76 11.37
CA GLY A 54 9.63 -15.95 12.59
C GLY A 54 10.51 -16.47 13.74
N TYR A 55 11.22 -17.58 13.53
CA TYR A 55 12.12 -18.20 14.53
C TYR A 55 13.49 -17.52 14.62
N ALA A 56 13.79 -16.60 13.71
CA ALA A 56 15.01 -15.79 13.75
C ALA A 56 14.73 -14.37 13.27
N LYS A 57 15.36 -13.37 13.91
CA LYS A 57 15.22 -11.97 13.51
C LYS A 57 15.89 -11.72 12.15
N SER A 58 15.25 -10.91 11.31
CA SER A 58 15.82 -10.38 10.07
C SER A 58 15.44 -8.91 9.92
N PRO A 59 16.41 -7.99 9.82
CA PRO A 59 16.11 -6.59 9.59
C PRO A 59 15.72 -6.29 8.12
N ILE A 60 15.83 -7.29 7.24
CA ILE A 60 15.62 -7.15 5.80
C ILE A 60 14.41 -8.00 5.40
N ALA A 61 13.52 -7.42 4.61
CA ALA A 61 12.39 -8.13 4.00
C ALA A 61 12.90 -9.25 3.06
N PRO A 62 12.18 -10.39 2.97
CA PRO A 62 12.53 -11.44 2.03
C PRO A 62 12.58 -10.93 0.59
N ARG A 63 13.53 -11.44 -0.21
CA ARG A 63 13.58 -11.13 -1.64
C ARG A 63 12.43 -11.81 -2.36
N LYS A 64 11.96 -11.22 -3.47
CA LYS A 64 10.92 -11.82 -4.34
C LYS A 64 11.25 -13.28 -4.70
N ALA A 65 12.47 -13.56 -5.14
CA ALA A 65 12.91 -14.92 -5.47
C ALA A 65 12.79 -15.93 -4.31
N THR A 66 12.98 -15.48 -3.07
CA THR A 66 12.78 -16.32 -1.87
C THR A 66 11.31 -16.62 -1.63
N LEU A 67 10.44 -15.64 -1.87
CA LEU A 67 9.00 -15.79 -1.75
C LEU A 67 8.43 -16.65 -2.89
N ASP A 68 8.93 -16.49 -4.11
CA ASP A 68 8.54 -17.31 -5.27
C ASP A 68 8.97 -18.77 -5.09
N ALA A 69 10.16 -19.04 -4.55
CA ALA A 69 10.59 -20.39 -4.20
C ALA A 69 9.63 -21.06 -3.18
N LEU A 70 9.16 -20.31 -2.18
CA LEU A 70 8.12 -20.79 -1.26
C LEU A 70 6.78 -21.04 -1.97
N ALA A 71 6.40 -20.18 -2.91
CA ALA A 71 5.18 -20.34 -3.67
C ALA A 71 5.21 -21.57 -4.57
N HIS A 72 6.32 -21.79 -5.30
CA HIS A 72 6.57 -22.99 -6.08
C HIS A 72 6.51 -24.23 -5.19
N TYR A 73 7.17 -24.18 -4.02
CA TYR A 73 7.07 -25.25 -3.04
C TYR A 73 5.63 -25.52 -2.64
N LEU A 74 4.76 -24.53 -2.50
CA LEU A 74 3.34 -24.70 -2.17
C LEU A 74 2.45 -25.06 -3.38
N GLY A 75 3.00 -25.12 -4.59
CA GLY A 75 2.28 -25.46 -5.82
C GLY A 75 1.63 -24.27 -6.53
N SER A 76 2.05 -23.04 -6.19
CA SER A 76 1.66 -21.81 -6.89
C SER A 76 2.80 -21.34 -7.81
N SER A 77 2.47 -20.61 -8.88
CA SER A 77 3.45 -20.11 -9.88
C SER A 77 4.25 -18.90 -9.41
N SER A 78 3.73 -18.15 -8.43
CA SER A 78 4.43 -17.01 -7.83
C SER A 78 3.87 -16.69 -6.45
N TRP A 79 4.62 -15.92 -5.67
CA TRP A 79 4.15 -15.46 -4.36
C TRP A 79 2.86 -14.63 -4.47
N GLU A 80 2.79 -13.77 -5.48
CA GLU A 80 1.60 -12.95 -5.78
C GLU A 80 0.37 -13.81 -6.05
N THR A 81 0.53 -14.89 -6.82
CA THR A 81 -0.54 -15.84 -7.11
C THR A 81 -0.98 -16.61 -5.85
N LEU A 82 -0.02 -16.97 -5.00
CA LEU A 82 -0.30 -17.70 -3.76
C LEU A 82 -1.10 -16.85 -2.76
N THR A 83 -0.78 -15.56 -2.65
CA THR A 83 -1.44 -14.65 -1.70
C THR A 83 -2.71 -14.02 -2.24
N GLY A 84 -3.10 -14.31 -3.48
CA GLY A 84 -4.20 -13.63 -4.16
C GLY A 84 -3.90 -12.16 -4.47
N MET A 85 -2.63 -11.74 -4.37
CA MET A 85 -2.16 -10.42 -4.80
C MET A 85 -1.93 -10.42 -6.31
N GLN A 86 -2.92 -10.83 -7.10
CA GLN A 86 -2.88 -10.51 -8.53
C GLN A 86 -3.05 -9.00 -8.65
N PRO A 87 -2.22 -8.29 -9.43
CA PRO A 87 -2.62 -6.99 -9.92
C PRO A 87 -3.85 -7.24 -10.80
N VAL A 88 -5.04 -7.02 -10.26
CA VAL A 88 -6.25 -6.99 -11.06
C VAL A 88 -6.09 -5.82 -12.02
N GLU A 89 -5.75 -6.10 -13.28
CA GLU A 89 -5.48 -5.06 -14.29
C GLU A 89 -6.73 -4.25 -14.64
N SER A 90 -7.91 -4.80 -14.36
CA SER A 90 -9.21 -4.14 -14.52
C SER A 90 -10.22 -4.70 -13.53
N ASP A 91 -10.87 -3.82 -12.78
CA ASP A 91 -12.00 -4.18 -11.91
C ASP A 91 -13.07 -3.08 -11.97
N TRP A 92 -14.27 -3.41 -11.50
CA TRP A 92 -15.34 -2.44 -11.32
C TRP A 92 -14.99 -1.47 -10.20
N MET A 93 -15.34 -0.20 -10.39
CA MET A 93 -15.07 0.85 -9.42
C MET A 93 -16.16 0.87 -8.36
N GLU A 94 -15.98 0.15 -7.26
CA GLU A 94 -17.05 -0.05 -6.27
C GLU A 94 -17.26 1.13 -5.29
N LYS A 95 -16.23 1.94 -5.01
CA LYS A 95 -16.26 3.00 -3.97
C LYS A 95 -15.42 4.22 -4.33
N ALA A 96 -15.94 5.08 -5.21
CA ALA A 96 -15.33 6.36 -5.54
C ALA A 96 -16.35 7.50 -5.34
N PHE A 97 -15.86 8.64 -4.87
CA PHE A 97 -16.60 9.89 -4.95
C PHE A 97 -16.06 10.67 -6.13
N PHE A 98 -16.89 10.95 -7.13
CA PHE A 98 -16.50 11.81 -8.24
C PHE A 98 -16.64 13.26 -7.81
N ALA A 99 -15.66 14.08 -8.18
CA ALA A 99 -15.59 15.45 -7.70
C ALA A 99 -16.72 16.34 -8.26
N ASP A 100 -17.33 15.95 -9.39
CA ASP A 100 -18.49 16.61 -9.98
C ASP A 100 -19.81 16.30 -9.24
N GLU A 101 -19.83 15.25 -8.40
CA GLU A 101 -20.94 14.90 -7.51
C GLU A 101 -20.84 15.63 -6.15
N ILE A 102 -19.68 16.24 -5.84
CA ILE A 102 -19.44 16.92 -4.57
C ILE A 102 -19.93 18.37 -4.64
N ARG A 103 -20.98 18.67 -3.88
CA ARG A 103 -21.56 20.02 -3.83
C ARG A 103 -20.55 21.05 -3.35
N GLU A 104 -20.54 22.22 -3.98
CA GLU A 104 -19.79 23.39 -3.51
C GLU A 104 -20.11 23.69 -2.03
N GLY A 105 -19.07 24.00 -1.26
CA GLY A 105 -19.15 24.19 0.20
C GLY A 105 -18.92 22.91 1.02
N THR A 106 -18.91 21.73 0.40
CA THR A 106 -18.63 20.46 1.09
C THR A 106 -17.15 20.32 1.41
N THR A 107 -16.83 19.83 2.61
CA THR A 107 -15.44 19.52 3.00
C THR A 107 -15.13 18.05 2.83
N VAL A 108 -14.04 17.74 2.15
CA VAL A 108 -13.47 16.39 2.03
C VAL A 108 -12.21 16.31 2.88
N GLU A 109 -12.14 15.34 3.77
CA GLU A 109 -10.96 15.06 4.60
C GLU A 109 -10.33 13.74 4.19
N ALA A 110 -9.01 13.73 4.05
CA ALA A 110 -8.27 12.54 3.68
C ALA A 110 -6.98 12.42 4.48
N SER A 111 -6.66 11.19 4.91
CA SER A 111 -5.43 10.87 5.65
C SER A 111 -4.62 9.81 4.91
N TRP A 112 -3.29 9.84 5.06
CA TRP A 112 -2.40 8.81 4.51
C TRP A 112 -1.10 8.67 5.30
N LEU A 113 -0.36 7.58 5.03
CA LEU A 113 0.86 7.27 5.76
C LEU A 113 2.07 8.13 5.35
N PRO A 114 3.04 8.31 6.28
CA PRO A 114 2.85 8.26 7.73
C PRO A 114 2.27 9.58 8.26
N ASN A 115 1.19 9.50 9.04
CA ASN A 115 0.65 10.62 9.82
C ASN A 115 0.45 11.92 9.01
N ARG A 116 -0.21 11.81 7.86
CA ARG A 116 -0.56 12.95 7.00
C ARG A 116 -2.06 13.09 6.90
N HIS A 117 -2.49 14.34 6.80
CA HIS A 117 -3.90 14.69 6.70
C HIS A 117 -4.05 15.93 5.81
N ILE A 118 -5.17 16.00 5.08
CA ILE A 118 -5.59 17.19 4.36
C ILE A 118 -7.11 17.37 4.47
N ALA A 119 -7.56 18.61 4.62
CA ALA A 119 -8.95 19.00 4.49
C ALA A 119 -9.13 19.92 3.27
N LEU A 120 -10.13 19.63 2.46
CA LEU A 120 -10.36 20.21 1.14
C LEU A 120 -11.79 20.73 1.04
N LEU A 121 -11.96 22.04 0.87
CA LEU A 121 -13.27 22.65 0.64
C LEU A 121 -13.59 22.63 -0.86
N CYS A 122 -14.69 22.00 -1.27
CA CYS A 122 -15.16 22.06 -2.65
C CYS A 122 -15.55 23.50 -3.01
N ILE A 123 -14.92 24.03 -4.06
CA ILE A 123 -15.20 25.37 -4.62
C ILE A 123 -15.80 25.27 -6.03
N GLY A 124 -16.33 24.11 -6.40
CA GLY A 124 -16.98 23.83 -7.69
C GLY A 124 -16.03 23.32 -8.78
N GLU A 125 -16.59 22.79 -9.88
CA GLU A 125 -15.86 22.38 -11.09
C GLU A 125 -14.63 21.49 -10.86
N ASN A 126 -14.73 20.46 -10.01
CA ASN A 126 -13.60 19.59 -9.64
C ASN A 126 -12.44 20.29 -8.90
N LYS A 127 -12.67 21.53 -8.42
CA LYS A 127 -11.67 22.32 -7.70
C LYS A 127 -11.96 22.32 -6.21
N PHE A 128 -10.88 22.26 -5.45
CA PHE A 128 -10.91 22.27 -4.00
C PHE A 128 -9.89 23.26 -3.47
N ARG A 129 -10.23 23.96 -2.38
CA ARG A 129 -9.28 24.77 -1.62
C ARG A 129 -8.78 23.98 -0.41
N VAL A 130 -7.47 23.94 -0.22
CA VAL A 130 -6.87 23.35 0.97
C VAL A 130 -7.17 24.23 2.17
N THR A 131 -7.90 23.67 3.14
CA THR A 131 -8.27 24.35 4.40
C THR A 131 -7.38 23.92 5.55
N GLU A 132 -6.92 22.66 5.54
CA GLU A 132 -5.95 22.13 6.51
C GLU A 132 -4.94 21.22 5.81
N SER A 133 -3.69 21.21 6.29
CA SER A 133 -2.64 20.32 5.80
C SER A 133 -1.67 19.97 6.91
N LEU A 134 -1.50 18.67 7.15
CA LEU A 134 -0.58 18.12 8.14
C LEU A 134 0.41 17.19 7.46
N ASN A 135 1.71 17.50 7.58
CA ASN A 135 2.84 16.70 7.06
C ASN A 135 2.77 16.38 5.54
N GLY A 136 1.96 17.13 4.79
CA GLY A 136 1.80 17.07 3.33
C GLY A 136 2.67 18.08 2.57
N LYS A 137 2.57 18.09 1.24
CA LYS A 137 3.24 19.09 0.37
C LYS A 137 2.32 20.23 -0.09
N LEU A 138 1.02 19.99 -0.07
CA LEU A 138 0.01 21.01 -0.32
C LEU A 138 -0.07 21.93 0.91
N LEU A 139 -0.23 23.22 0.66
CA LEU A 139 -0.30 24.25 1.68
C LEU A 139 -1.73 24.76 1.80
N VAL A 140 -2.08 25.25 2.97
CA VAL A 140 -3.36 25.95 3.18
C VAL A 140 -3.50 27.09 2.17
N ASN A 141 -4.70 27.24 1.61
CA ASN A 141 -5.06 28.12 0.49
C ASN A 141 -4.58 27.72 -0.91
N ASP A 142 -3.86 26.60 -1.08
CA ASP A 142 -3.69 26.04 -2.42
C ASP A 142 -5.07 25.69 -3.00
N GLU A 143 -5.26 25.97 -4.29
CA GLU A 143 -6.41 25.49 -5.05
C GLU A 143 -5.96 24.31 -5.91
N VAL A 144 -6.69 23.21 -5.84
CA VAL A 144 -6.29 21.94 -6.45
C VAL A 144 -7.40 21.38 -7.32
N THR A 145 -7.03 20.80 -8.45
CA THR A 145 -7.95 20.09 -9.34
C THR A 145 -7.87 18.59 -9.08
N ILE A 146 -8.98 17.98 -8.69
CA ILE A 146 -9.12 16.57 -8.34
C ILE A 146 -10.39 16.02 -8.98
N PHE A 147 -10.33 14.88 -9.68
CA PHE A 147 -11.50 14.30 -10.34
C PHE A 147 -12.21 13.22 -9.53
N SER A 148 -11.52 12.53 -8.63
CA SER A 148 -12.15 11.52 -7.78
C SER A 148 -11.36 11.29 -6.50
N PHE A 149 -12.09 10.91 -5.45
CA PHE A 149 -11.55 10.45 -4.17
C PHE A 149 -11.88 8.99 -3.97
N ARG A 150 -10.88 8.21 -3.55
CA ARG A 150 -11.01 6.77 -3.34
C ARG A 150 -10.18 6.35 -2.13
N LEU A 151 -10.83 5.70 -1.18
CA LEU A 151 -10.15 5.07 -0.07
C LEU A 151 -9.24 3.95 -0.61
N GLU A 152 -8.08 3.73 0.00
CA GLU A 152 -7.07 2.72 -0.39
C GLU A 152 -6.35 2.97 -1.72
N TYR A 153 -6.75 3.98 -2.50
CA TYR A 153 -6.06 4.40 -3.73
C TYR A 153 -5.33 5.74 -3.55
N PRO A 154 -4.27 6.01 -4.32
CA PRO A 154 -3.59 7.30 -4.29
C PRO A 154 -4.51 8.44 -4.73
N LEU A 155 -4.47 9.55 -4.01
CA LEU A 155 -5.15 10.77 -4.42
C LEU A 155 -4.34 11.47 -5.51
N GLN A 156 -4.95 11.61 -6.69
CA GLN A 156 -4.37 12.30 -7.84
C GLN A 156 -4.81 13.76 -7.84
N VAL A 157 -3.84 14.66 -7.74
CA VAL A 157 -4.03 16.10 -7.87
C VAL A 157 -3.38 16.53 -9.19
N TYR A 158 -4.21 16.97 -10.13
CA TYR A 158 -3.80 17.21 -11.51
C TYR A 158 -3.20 18.60 -11.71
N GLN A 159 -3.65 19.56 -10.91
CA GLN A 159 -3.14 20.93 -10.91
C GLN A 159 -3.13 21.46 -9.49
N VAL A 160 -2.11 22.26 -9.18
CA VAL A 160 -2.01 23.02 -7.93
C VAL A 160 -1.79 24.47 -8.32
N ILE A 161 -2.67 25.35 -7.84
CA ILE A 161 -2.54 26.80 -7.93
C ILE A 161 -2.18 27.31 -6.55
N ARG A 162 -1.03 27.97 -6.43
CA ARG A 162 -0.52 28.55 -5.19
C ARG A 162 -0.37 30.05 -5.38
N ASN A 163 -1.05 30.83 -4.55
CA ASN A 163 -1.06 32.30 -4.65
C ASN A 163 -1.49 32.82 -6.04
N GLY A 164 -2.42 32.13 -6.70
CA GLY A 164 -2.91 32.48 -8.03
C GLY A 164 -2.05 32.01 -9.20
N GLU A 165 -0.91 31.35 -8.95
CA GLU A 165 -0.02 30.83 -9.98
C GLU A 165 0.01 29.30 -10.00
N ILE A 166 0.10 28.71 -11.19
CA ILE A 166 0.26 27.25 -11.33
C ILE A 166 1.63 26.85 -10.79
N VAL A 167 1.66 25.87 -9.88
CA VAL A 167 2.89 25.28 -9.37
C VAL A 167 3.59 24.50 -10.49
N ARG A 168 4.86 24.84 -10.72
CA ARG A 168 5.69 24.26 -11.79
C ARG A 168 6.96 23.62 -11.23
N ASP A 169 7.52 22.67 -11.98
CA ASP A 169 8.85 22.13 -11.71
C ASP A 169 9.97 23.10 -12.13
N ALA A 170 11.23 22.71 -11.91
CA ALA A 170 12.40 23.53 -12.28
C ALA A 170 12.55 23.76 -13.79
N ALA A 171 11.89 22.97 -14.63
CA ALA A 171 11.86 23.10 -16.08
C ALA A 171 10.64 23.89 -16.59
N GLY A 172 9.75 24.33 -15.70
CA GLY A 172 8.55 25.09 -16.03
C GLY A 172 7.32 24.23 -16.38
N ASN A 173 7.38 22.91 -16.22
CA ASN A 173 6.22 22.03 -16.46
C ASN A 173 5.24 22.11 -15.29
N GLU A 174 3.95 21.99 -15.57
CA GLU A 174 2.92 21.93 -14.52
C GLU A 174 3.12 20.71 -13.64
N LEU A 175 3.13 20.91 -12.33
CA LEU A 175 3.41 19.86 -11.38
C LEU A 175 2.12 19.35 -10.75
N GLY A 176 1.73 18.14 -11.14
CA GLY A 176 0.74 17.36 -10.41
C GLY A 176 1.29 16.87 -9.08
N TYR A 177 0.39 16.53 -8.15
CA TYR A 177 0.73 15.99 -6.85
C TYR A 177 0.01 14.65 -6.62
N VAL A 178 0.69 13.71 -5.96
CA VAL A 178 0.10 12.41 -5.59
C VAL A 178 0.26 12.20 -4.09
N ALA A 179 -0.86 12.12 -3.38
CA ALA A 179 -0.90 11.71 -1.97
C ALA A 179 -1.14 10.20 -1.87
N GLY A 180 -0.55 9.56 -0.85
CA GLY A 180 -0.72 8.13 -0.64
C GLY A 180 -0.12 7.21 -1.73
N ARG A 181 0.89 7.65 -2.49
CA ARG A 181 1.40 6.92 -3.69
C ARG A 181 1.58 5.39 -3.54
N GLN A 182 2.01 4.90 -2.38
CA GLN A 182 2.27 3.47 -2.16
C GLN A 182 1.11 2.71 -1.52
N ASN A 183 0.33 3.34 -0.63
CA ASN A 183 -0.67 2.66 0.22
C ASN A 183 -2.08 3.28 0.11
N GLY A 184 -2.24 4.22 -0.82
CA GLY A 184 -3.43 5.04 -0.97
C GLY A 184 -3.76 5.93 0.22
N LEU A 185 -5.00 6.40 0.22
CA LEU A 185 -5.64 7.06 1.36
C LEU A 185 -6.02 6.01 2.41
N THR A 186 -5.67 6.26 3.67
CA THR A 186 -6.04 5.37 4.78
C THR A 186 -7.37 5.76 5.42
N GLU A 187 -7.78 7.02 5.25
CA GLU A 187 -9.06 7.55 5.71
C GLU A 187 -9.59 8.53 4.67
N LEU A 188 -10.91 8.58 4.51
CA LEU A 188 -11.61 9.48 3.61
C LEU A 188 -12.99 9.78 4.19
N PHE A 189 -13.29 11.06 4.43
CA PHE A 189 -14.55 11.52 4.97
C PHE A 189 -15.11 12.67 4.12
N ILE A 190 -16.42 12.71 3.94
CA ILE A 190 -17.13 13.83 3.32
C ILE A 190 -18.05 14.44 4.37
N LYS A 191 -17.85 15.73 4.65
CA LYS A 191 -18.64 16.53 5.56
C LYS A 191 -19.45 17.51 4.72
N GLU A 192 -20.71 17.16 4.49
CA GLU A 192 -21.62 18.01 3.73
C GLU A 192 -21.82 19.36 4.43
N ALA A 193 -21.93 20.42 3.63
CA ALA A 193 -22.35 21.71 4.15
C ALA A 193 -23.81 21.62 4.62
N ALA A 194 -24.02 22.01 5.88
CA ALA A 194 -25.34 22.10 6.53
C ALA A 194 -26.31 23.02 5.79
#